data_AF-A0A1H4KKJ8-F1
#
_entry.id   AF-A0A1H4KKJ8-F1
#
_cell.length_a   1.000
_cell.length_b   1.000
_cell.length_c   1.000
_cell.angle_alpha   90.00
_cell.angle_beta   90.00
_cell.angle_gamma   90.00
#
_symmetry.space_group_name_H-M   'P 1'
#
loop_
_entity.id
_entity.type
_entity.pdbx_description
1 polymer ?
#
loop_
_entity_poly.entity_id
_entity_poly.type
_entity_poly.pdbx_seq_one_letter_code
_entity_poly.pdbx_strand_id
1 'polypeptide(L)'
;MTTPAAATSLDADEERVTRAQRLLIHLGAALVAHPFDTGTHDKLRAFLDEDAEPVLASLDALSRRPEAELRNRIAELTGHTLRSAGGTA
;
A
#
# COMPACT_ATOMS: atom_id res chain seq x y z
N MET A 1 -22.05 -13.88 23.82
CA MET A 1 -21.21 -14.28 22.68
C MET A 1 -20.90 -13.02 21.89
N THR A 2 -19.67 -12.53 21.97
CA THR A 2 -19.24 -11.32 21.26
C THR A 2 -18.74 -11.75 19.89
N THR A 3 -19.50 -11.46 18.84
CA THR A 3 -19.10 -11.70 17.45
C THR A 3 -17.82 -10.90 17.18
N PRO A 4 -16.73 -11.52 16.69
CA PRO A 4 -15.55 -10.74 16.30
C PRO A 4 -15.95 -9.79 15.17
N ALA A 5 -15.66 -8.50 15.34
CA ALA A 5 -15.86 -7.51 14.29
C ALA A 5 -15.08 -7.97 13.05
N ALA A 6 -15.75 -8.03 11.89
CA ALA A 6 -15.11 -8.38 10.64
C ALA A 6 -13.93 -7.43 10.40
N ALA A 7 -12.75 -7.97 10.11
CA ALA A 7 -11.58 -7.16 9.82
C ALA A 7 -11.90 -6.24 8.63
N THR A 8 -11.82 -4.93 8.84
CA THR A 8 -12.07 -3.93 7.80
C THR A 8 -11.08 -4.17 6.65
N SER A 9 -11.58 -4.37 5.44
CA SER A 9 -10.74 -4.59 4.25
C SER A 9 -10.15 -3.27 3.75
N LEU A 10 -9.00 -3.34 3.08
CA LEU A 10 -8.45 -2.22 2.33
C LEU A 10 -9.42 -1.77 1.23
N ASP A 11 -9.39 -0.48 0.91
CA ASP A 11 -10.03 0.02 -0.31
C ASP A 11 -9.18 -0.26 -1.56
N ALA A 12 -9.74 0.04 -2.73
CA ALA A 12 -9.10 -0.30 -4.00
C ALA A 12 -7.73 0.39 -4.21
N ASP A 13 -7.57 1.63 -3.76
CA ASP A 13 -6.31 2.36 -3.91
C ASP A 13 -5.29 1.86 -2.88
N GLU A 14 -5.72 1.66 -1.64
CA GLU A 14 -4.90 1.08 -0.57
C GLU A 14 -4.39 -0.33 -0.96
N GLU A 15 -5.27 -1.17 -1.51
CA GLU A 15 -4.92 -2.51 -1.96
C GLU A 15 -3.96 -2.47 -3.14
N ARG A 16 -4.22 -1.63 -4.15
CA ARG A 16 -3.38 -1.50 -5.34
C ARG A 16 -1.97 -1.08 -4.96
N VAL A 17 -1.83 -0.05 -4.13
CA VAL A 17 -0.51 0.42 -3.66
C VAL A 17 0.18 -0.62 -2.81
N THR A 18 -0.53 -1.29 -1.89
CA THR A 18 0.05 -2.35 -1.06
C THR A 18 0.58 -3.52 -1.89
N ARG A 19 -0.18 -3.93 -2.91
CA ARG A 19 0.21 -5.01 -3.82
C ARG A 19 1.44 -4.63 -4.64
N ALA A 20 1.43 -3.43 -5.22
CA ALA A 20 2.54 -2.91 -6.00
C ALA A 20 3.82 -2.79 -5.17
N GLN A 21 3.72 -2.26 -3.95
CA GLN A 21 4.87 -2.14 -3.05
C GLN A 21 5.50 -3.50 -2.74
N ARG A 22 4.69 -4.52 -2.43
CA ARG A 22 5.17 -5.89 -2.18
C ARG A 22 5.88 -6.45 -3.41
N LEU A 23 5.26 -6.33 -4.59
CA LEU A 23 5.85 -6.80 -5.84
C LEU A 23 7.20 -6.12 -6.11
N LEU A 24 7.27 -4.80 -6.00
CA LEU A 24 8.50 -4.02 -6.23
C LEU A 24 9.62 -4.38 -5.25
N ILE A 25 9.31 -4.63 -3.97
CA ILE A 25 10.29 -5.12 -3.00
C ILE A 25 10.87 -6.47 -3.44
N HIS A 26 10.01 -7.40 -3.88
CA HIS A 26 10.46 -8.71 -4.35
C HIS A 26 11.29 -8.61 -5.63
N LEU A 27 10.90 -7.76 -6.58
CA LEU A 27 11.67 -7.52 -7.81
C LEU A 27 13.03 -6.88 -7.50
N GLY A 28 13.06 -5.88 -6.62
CA GLY A 28 14.30 -5.24 -6.18
C GLY A 28 15.27 -6.24 -5.55
N ALA A 29 14.77 -7.09 -4.64
CA ALA A 29 15.57 -8.16 -4.03
C ALA A 29 16.08 -9.17 -5.07
N ALA A 30 15.24 -9.56 -6.04
CA ALA A 30 15.61 -10.49 -7.10
C ALA A 30 16.68 -9.92 -8.04
N LEU A 31 16.58 -8.64 -8.41
CA LEU A 31 17.59 -7.96 -9.25
C LEU A 31 18.96 -7.91 -8.58
N VAL A 32 19.01 -7.78 -7.25
CA VAL A 32 20.28 -7.80 -6.50
C VAL A 32 20.84 -9.22 -6.41
N ALA A 33 19.99 -10.22 -6.11
CA ALA A 33 20.44 -11.60 -5.92
C ALA A 33 20.80 -12.31 -7.25
N HIS A 34 20.04 -12.03 -8.31
CA HIS A 34 20.07 -12.71 -9.60
C HIS A 34 19.94 -11.70 -10.76
N PRO A 35 20.94 -10.81 -10.97
CA PRO A 35 20.81 -9.66 -11.88
C PRO A 35 20.55 -10.02 -13.35
N PHE A 36 20.89 -11.23 -13.76
CA PHE A 36 20.72 -11.71 -15.15
C PHE A 36 19.52 -12.65 -15.33
N ASP A 37 18.68 -12.83 -14.30
CA ASP A 37 17.45 -13.62 -14.43
C ASP A 37 16.43 -12.86 -15.30
N THR A 38 16.24 -13.33 -16.54
CA THR A 38 15.33 -12.72 -17.51
C THR A 38 13.88 -12.74 -17.03
N GLY A 39 13.48 -13.72 -16.22
CA GLY A 39 12.11 -13.78 -15.68
C GLY A 39 11.81 -12.63 -14.71
N THR A 40 12.81 -12.15 -13.99
CA THR A 40 12.69 -10.95 -13.15
C THR A 40 12.56 -9.68 -14.00
N HIS A 41 13.33 -9.58 -15.09
CA HIS A 41 13.23 -8.46 -16.03
C HIS A 41 11.89 -8.41 -16.74
N ASP A 42 11.34 -9.56 -17.16
CA ASP A 42 10.03 -9.64 -17.80
C ASP A 42 8.91 -9.20 -16.87
N LYS A 43 8.96 -9.60 -15.59
CA LYS A 43 7.99 -9.14 -14.57
C LYS A 43 8.09 -7.65 -14.30
N LEU A 44 9.32 -7.11 -14.26
CA LEU A 44 9.52 -5.67 -14.10
C LEU A 44 8.94 -4.90 -15.30
N ARG A 45 9.18 -5.39 -16.52
CA ARG A 45 8.57 -4.80 -17.73
C ARG A 45 7.06 -4.84 -17.67
N ALA A 46 6.46 -5.98 -17.35
CA ALA A 46 5.00 -6.11 -17.22
C ALA A 46 4.42 -5.11 -16.19
N PHE A 47 5.06 -4.97 -15.02
CA PHE A 47 4.65 -3.98 -14.03
C PHE A 47 4.70 -2.55 -14.59
N LEU A 48 5.79 -2.20 -15.28
CA LEU A 48 5.94 -0.86 -15.87
C LEU A 48 4.90 -0.58 -16.95
N ASP A 49 4.56 -1.58 -17.76
CA ASP A 49 3.62 -1.44 -18.88
C ASP A 49 2.15 -1.44 -18.42
N GLU A 50 1.80 -2.21 -17.39
CA GLU A 50 0.39 -2.48 -17.03
C GLU A 50 -0.03 -1.82 -15.71
N ASP A 51 0.84 -1.81 -14.71
CA ASP A 51 0.47 -1.49 -13.32
C ASP A 51 0.97 -0.11 -12.86
N ALA A 52 2.10 0.36 -13.38
CA ALA A 52 2.79 1.54 -12.85
C ALA A 52 1.91 2.80 -12.89
N GLU A 53 1.25 3.08 -14.03
CA GLU A 53 0.42 4.27 -14.18
C GLU A 53 -0.82 4.25 -13.25
N PRO A 54 -1.62 3.16 -13.19
CA PRO A 54 -2.69 3.04 -12.19
C PRO A 54 -2.21 3.17 -10.74
N VAL A 55 -1.02 2.63 -10.41
CA VAL A 55 -0.44 2.72 -9.06
C VAL A 55 -0.07 4.16 -8.72
N LEU A 56 0.53 4.90 -9.65
CA LEU A 56 0.85 6.31 -9.48
C LEU A 56 -0.41 7.15 -9.27
N ALA A 57 -1.48 6.87 -10.02
CA ALA A 57 -2.77 7.53 -9.84
C ALA A 57 -3.36 7.26 -8.44
N SER A 58 -3.30 6.02 -7.97
CA SER A 58 -3.73 5.69 -6.59
C SER A 58 -2.87 6.36 -5.53
N LEU A 59 -1.55 6.42 -5.71
CA LEU A 59 -0.66 7.12 -4.77
C LEU A 59 -1.02 8.60 -4.68
N ASP A 60 -1.25 9.25 -5.81
CA ASP A 60 -1.68 10.66 -5.87
C ASP A 60 -3.04 10.85 -5.17
N ALA A 61 -4.02 9.98 -5.44
CA ALA A 61 -5.32 10.00 -4.76
C ALA A 61 -5.19 9.84 -3.23
N LEU A 62 -4.41 8.86 -2.77
CA LEU A 62 -4.16 8.63 -1.34
C LEU A 62 -3.44 9.81 -0.69
N SER A 63 -2.47 10.41 -1.39
CA SER A 63 -1.69 11.55 -0.87
C SER A 63 -2.53 12.81 -0.65
N ARG A 64 -3.65 12.94 -1.36
CA ARG A 64 -4.59 14.05 -1.24
C ARG A 64 -5.63 13.85 -0.14
N ARG A 65 -5.70 12.66 0.48
CA ARG A 65 -6.65 12.41 1.57
C ARG A 65 -6.29 13.27 2.79
N PRO A 66 -7.27 13.94 3.41
CA PRO A 66 -7.04 14.68 4.65
C PRO A 66 -6.45 13.79 5.74
N GLU A 67 -5.53 14.34 6.53
CA GLU A 67 -4.87 13.60 7.62
C GLU A 67 -5.88 13.01 8.62
N ALA A 68 -6.97 13.71 8.90
CA ALA A 68 -8.04 13.21 9.77
C ALA A 68 -8.71 11.94 9.20
N GLU A 69 -8.93 11.90 7.89
CA GLU A 69 -9.48 10.72 7.20
C GLU A 69 -8.50 9.55 7.28
N LEU A 70 -7.21 9.79 7.00
CA LEU A 70 -6.17 8.78 7.10
C LEU A 70 -6.05 8.20 8.52
N ARG A 71 -6.12 9.04 9.55
CA ARG A 71 -6.09 8.57 10.96
C ARG A 71 -7.29 7.70 11.29
N ASN A 72 -8.49 8.09 10.88
CA ASN A 72 -9.70 7.30 11.07
C ASN A 72 -9.57 5.96 10.36
N ARG A 73 -9.08 5.98 9.11
CA ARG A 73 -8.90 4.80 8.30
C ARG A 73 -7.90 3.81 8.91
N ILE A 74 -6.77 4.30 9.41
CA ILE A 74 -5.82 3.47 10.15
C ILE A 74 -6.46 2.90 11.42
N ALA A 75 -7.26 3.69 12.14
CA ALA A 75 -7.94 3.21 13.34
C ALA A 75 -8.95 2.09 13.06
N GLU A 76 -9.69 2.20 11.96
CA GLU A 76 -10.60 1.15 11.46
C GLU A 76 -9.86 -0.13 11.08
N LEU A 77 -8.68 -0.01 10.44
CA LEU A 77 -7.88 -1.14 9.99
C LEU A 77 -7.12 -1.83 11.13
N THR A 78 -6.68 -1.07 12.14
CA THR A 78 -5.86 -1.57 13.25
C THR A 78 -6.67 -1.91 14.51
N GLY A 79 -7.94 -1.50 14.56
CA GLY A 79 -8.81 -1.71 15.73
C GLY A 79 -8.47 -0.82 16.93
N HIS A 80 -7.62 0.19 16.76
CA HIS A 80 -7.17 1.11 17.82
C HIS A 80 -7.19 2.56 17.36
N THR A 81 -7.64 3.48 18.20
CA THR A 81 -7.61 4.90 17.87
C THR A 81 -6.20 5.47 17.98
N LEU A 82 -5.70 6.06 16.89
CA LEU A 82 -4.47 6.85 16.92
C LEU A 82 -4.71 8.11 17.76
N ARG A 83 -3.87 8.31 18.79
CA ARG A 83 -3.95 9.51 19.64
C ARG A 83 -3.70 10.75 18.79
N SER A 84 -4.59 11.73 18.87
CA SER A 84 -4.34 13.06 18.28
C SER A 84 -3.05 13.62 18.88
N ALA A 85 -2.13 14.06 18.03
CA ALA A 85 -0.96 14.82 18.45
C ALA A 85 -1.39 16.23 18.87
N GLY A 86 -2.12 16.32 19.99
CA GLY A 86 -2.40 17.55 20.71
C GLY A 86 -1.35 17.71 21.80
N GLY A 87 -0.30 18.47 21.49
CA GLY A 87 0.80 18.80 22.40
C GLY A 87 1.37 20.17 22.09
N THR A 88 0.53 21.21 22.12
CA THR A 88 1.01 22.57 22.37
C THR A 88 1.11 22.75 23.89
N ALA A 89 2.33 22.78 24.41
CA ALA A 89 2.68 23.45 25.64
C ALA A 89 4.10 24.01 25.48
#